data_AF-A0AA96STU3-F1
#
_entry.id   AF-A0AA96STU3-F1
#
_cell.length_a   1.000
_cell.length_b   1.000
_cell.length_c   1.000
_cell.angle_alpha   90.00
_cell.angle_beta   90.00
_cell.angle_gamma   90.00
#
_symmetry.space_group_name_H-M   'P 1'
#
loop_
_entity.id
_entity.type
_entity.pdbx_description
1 polymer ?
#
loop_
_entity_poly.entity_id
_entity_poly.type
_entity_poly.pdbx_seq_one_letter_code
_entity_poly.pdbx_strand_id
1 'polypeptide(L)'
;MKSKIKSLGERHPVSTVPVLVKMSSAEMAAVDRWTLSRPDSKPTRPEAIRQLVELGLSVKGVRKNSASQRTRASEMAATELDFQADENATSDDQATRKRRLLKGPEEFQHVRVDRKARKS
;
A
#
# COMPACT_ATOMS: atom_id res chain seq x y z
N MET A 1 -62.93 -6.67 6.55
CA MET A 1 -61.57 -6.49 7.09
C MET A 1 -60.57 -6.59 5.94
N LYS A 2 -59.95 -5.49 5.51
CA LYS A 2 -58.83 -5.52 4.55
C LYS A 2 -57.72 -4.61 5.09
N SER A 3 -56.61 -5.26 5.42
CA SER A 3 -55.47 -4.70 6.13
C SER A 3 -54.70 -3.69 5.27
N LYS A 4 -54.38 -2.54 5.85
CA LYS A 4 -53.59 -1.47 5.23
C LYS A 4 -52.11 -1.80 5.36
N ILE A 5 -51.46 -2.16 4.25
CA ILE A 5 -50.01 -2.34 4.20
C ILE A 5 -49.38 -0.94 4.19
N LYS A 6 -48.61 -0.61 5.23
CA LYS A 6 -47.80 0.61 5.35
C LYS A 6 -46.76 0.64 4.22
N SER A 7 -46.74 1.72 3.44
CA SER A 7 -45.68 1.98 2.46
C SER A 7 -44.36 2.24 3.20
N LEU A 8 -43.41 1.32 3.09
CA LEU A 8 -42.03 1.52 3.52
C LEU A 8 -41.35 2.51 2.57
N GLY A 9 -41.03 3.70 3.10
CA GLY A 9 -39.93 4.59 2.74
C GLY A 9 -39.70 4.83 1.24
N GLU A 10 -40.01 6.05 0.80
CA GLU A 10 -39.50 6.63 -0.45
C GLU A 10 -38.00 6.35 -0.61
N ARG A 11 -37.65 5.58 -1.64
CA ARG A 11 -36.26 5.40 -2.08
C ARG A 11 -35.95 6.50 -3.08
N HIS A 12 -35.09 7.45 -2.71
CA HIS A 12 -34.51 8.38 -3.68
C HIS A 12 -33.75 7.59 -4.76
N PRO A 13 -33.98 7.84 -6.06
CA PRO A 13 -33.31 7.13 -7.13
C PRO A 13 -31.90 7.71 -7.32
N VAL A 14 -30.96 7.30 -6.46
CA VAL A 14 -29.56 7.28 -6.91
C VAL A 14 -29.51 6.15 -7.93
N SER A 15 -29.19 6.47 -9.20
CA SER A 15 -28.99 5.49 -10.28
C SER A 15 -27.96 4.45 -9.83
N THR A 16 -28.43 3.38 -9.20
CA THR A 16 -27.61 2.35 -8.58
C THR A 16 -28.09 1.01 -9.14
N VAL A 17 -27.16 0.27 -9.72
CA VAL A 17 -27.42 -1.05 -10.26
C VAL A 17 -27.08 -2.07 -9.18
N PRO A 18 -28.02 -2.91 -8.72
CA PRO A 18 -27.72 -3.98 -7.78
C PRO A 18 -26.83 -5.03 -8.45
N VAL A 19 -25.79 -5.49 -7.75
CA VAL A 19 -24.89 -6.55 -8.20
C VAL A 19 -24.87 -7.66 -7.18
N LEU A 20 -25.01 -8.92 -7.64
CA LEU A 20 -24.80 -10.09 -6.81
C LEU A 20 -23.33 -10.53 -6.90
N VAL A 21 -22.65 -10.61 -5.76
CA VAL A 21 -21.25 -11.04 -5.67
C VAL A 21 -21.16 -12.25 -4.77
N LYS A 22 -20.48 -13.30 -5.22
CA LYS A 22 -20.13 -14.45 -4.37
C LYS A 22 -18.85 -14.10 -3.60
N MET A 23 -18.94 -14.13 -2.28
CA MET A 23 -17.81 -13.91 -1.37
C MET A 23 -17.73 -15.10 -0.41
N SER A 24 -16.51 -15.51 -0.09
CA SER A 24 -16.27 -16.50 0.96
C SER A 24 -16.65 -15.94 2.33
N SER A 25 -16.91 -16.84 3.29
CA SER A 25 -17.18 -16.44 4.68
C SER A 25 -16.04 -15.62 5.29
N ALA A 26 -14.79 -15.96 4.94
CA ALA A 26 -13.60 -15.25 5.40
C ALA A 26 -13.53 -13.80 4.87
N GLU A 27 -13.86 -13.59 3.58
CA GLU A 27 -13.89 -12.24 2.99
C GLU A 27 -15.00 -11.40 3.62
N MET A 28 -16.19 -11.96 3.85
CA MET A 28 -17.28 -11.25 4.53
C MET A 28 -16.91 -10.89 5.98
N ALA A 29 -16.24 -11.79 6.70
CA ALA A 29 -15.74 -11.52 8.05
C ALA A 29 -14.65 -10.44 8.07
N ALA A 30 -13.85 -10.32 7.00
CA ALA A 30 -12.89 -9.23 6.87
C ALA A 30 -13.58 -7.87 6.66
N VAL A 31 -14.63 -7.81 5.84
CA VAL A 31 -15.44 -6.60 5.66
C VAL A 31 -16.10 -6.17 6.97
N ASP A 32 -16.70 -7.12 7.70
CA ASP A 32 -17.35 -6.82 8.99
C ASP A 32 -16.34 -6.28 10.02
N ARG A 33 -15.13 -6.87 10.11
CA ARG A 33 -14.06 -6.36 10.98
C ARG A 33 -13.60 -4.96 10.57
N TRP A 34 -13.45 -4.72 9.27
CA TRP A 34 -13.08 -3.40 8.76
C TRP A 34 -14.13 -2.34 9.14
N THR A 35 -15.42 -2.65 9.04
CA THR A 35 -16.51 -1.78 9.49
C THR A 35 -16.43 -1.48 10.99
N LEU A 36 -16.14 -2.50 11.83
CA LEU A 36 -16.04 -2.33 13.28
C LEU A 36 -14.82 -1.51 13.72
N SER A 37 -13.76 -1.49 12.92
CA SER A 37 -12.53 -0.75 13.21
C SER A 37 -12.64 0.76 12.97
N ARG A 38 -13.75 1.24 12.38
CA ARG A 38 -13.93 2.66 12.08
C ARG A 38 -14.38 3.46 13.32
N PRO A 39 -13.72 4.59 13.63
CA PRO A 39 -14.03 5.39 14.81
C PRO A 39 -15.31 6.23 14.66
N ASP A 40 -15.60 6.76 13.46
CA ASP A 40 -16.61 7.82 13.31
C ASP A 40 -18.01 7.30 12.96
N SER A 41 -18.09 6.28 12.10
CA SER A 41 -19.36 5.67 11.68
C SER A 41 -19.14 4.22 11.29
N LYS A 42 -20.12 3.38 11.65
CA LYS A 42 -20.19 1.97 11.25
C LYS A 42 -21.03 1.87 9.99
N PRO A 43 -20.43 1.91 8.79
CA PRO A 43 -21.19 1.80 7.55
C PRO A 43 -21.97 0.48 7.50
N THR A 44 -23.14 0.51 6.87
CA THR A 44 -23.84 -0.72 6.51
C THR A 44 -22.97 -1.57 5.58
N ARG A 45 -23.21 -2.89 5.51
CA ARG A 45 -22.42 -3.77 4.63
C ARG A 45 -22.31 -3.27 3.17
N PRO A 46 -23.39 -2.83 2.50
CA PRO A 46 -23.30 -2.29 1.15
C PRO A 46 -22.49 -0.98 1.05
N GLU A 47 -22.53 -0.13 2.07
CA GLU A 47 -21.71 1.08 2.13
C GLU A 47 -20.24 0.74 2.34
N ALA A 48 -19.94 -0.20 3.23
CA ALA A 48 -18.59 -0.66 3.49
C ALA A 48 -17.96 -1.25 2.22
N ILE A 49 -18.69 -2.10 1.50
CA ILE A 49 -18.24 -2.66 0.22
C ILE A 49 -17.98 -1.56 -0.80
N ARG A 50 -18.87 -0.57 -0.94
CA ARG A 50 -18.66 0.56 -1.88
C ARG A 50 -17.41 1.37 -1.54
N GLN A 51 -17.20 1.68 -0.25
CA GLN A 51 -16.02 2.41 0.19
C GLN A 51 -14.73 1.61 -0.03
N LEU A 52 -14.75 0.31 0.26
CA LEU A 52 -13.60 -0.57 0.02
C LEU A 52 -13.27 -0.65 -1.48
N VAL A 53 -14.28 -0.72 -2.34
CA VAL A 53 -14.10 -0.68 -3.79
C VAL A 53 -13.52 0.67 -4.24
N GLU A 54 -14.06 1.79 -3.75
CA GLU A 54 -13.55 3.12 -4.05
C GLU A 54 -12.08 3.28 -3.64
N LEU A 55 -11.74 2.83 -2.42
CA LEU A 55 -10.36 2.80 -1.94
C LEU A 55 -9.49 1.95 -2.86
N GLY A 56 -9.93 0.75 -3.23
CA GLY A 56 -9.20 -0.14 -4.14
C GLY A 56 -8.97 0.48 -5.53
N LEU A 57 -9.95 1.22 -6.04
CA LEU A 57 -9.84 1.94 -7.32
C LEU A 57 -8.96 3.20 -7.23
N SER A 58 -8.88 3.83 -6.04
CA SER A 58 -8.04 5.00 -5.80
C SER A 58 -6.55 4.68 -5.71
N VAL A 59 -6.20 3.44 -5.35
CA VAL A 59 -4.81 2.99 -5.26
C VAL A 59 -4.25 2.85 -6.68
N LYS A 60 -3.57 3.89 -7.15
CA LYS A 60 -2.60 3.75 -8.26
C LYS A 60 -1.55 2.74 -7.79
N GLY A 61 -1.46 1.60 -8.46
CA GLY A 61 -0.76 0.38 -8.01
C GLY A 61 0.64 0.62 -7.41
N VAL A 62 1.13 -0.36 -6.63
CA VAL A 62 2.39 -0.30 -5.84
C VAL A 62 3.40 0.63 -6.49
N ARG A 63 3.55 1.83 -5.92
CA ARG A 63 4.49 2.84 -6.44
C ARG A 63 5.88 2.25 -6.32
N LYS A 64 6.39 1.70 -7.43
CA LYS A 64 7.81 1.38 -7.54
C LYS A 64 8.54 2.71 -7.30
N ASN A 65 9.53 2.70 -6.40
CA ASN A 65 10.40 3.87 -6.23
C ASN A 65 10.89 4.28 -7.62
N SER A 66 10.54 5.51 -8.02
CA SER A 66 10.91 6.03 -9.33
C SER A 66 12.44 6.05 -9.43
N ALA A 67 12.97 6.09 -10.66
CA ALA A 67 14.41 6.25 -10.84
C ALA A 67 14.92 7.49 -10.08
N SER A 68 14.16 8.58 -10.14
CA SER A 68 14.45 9.81 -9.38
C SER A 68 14.50 9.60 -7.86
N GLN A 69 13.56 8.84 -7.28
CA GLN A 69 13.60 8.56 -5.84
C GLN A 69 14.81 7.70 -5.44
N ARG A 70 15.21 6.74 -6.29
CA ARG A 70 16.43 5.94 -6.04
C ARG A 70 17.69 6.79 -6.14
N THR A 71 17.78 7.66 -7.14
CA THR A 71 18.91 8.59 -7.28
C THR A 71 19.01 9.49 -6.05
N ARG A 72 17.90 10.12 -5.64
CA ARG A 72 17.88 10.99 -4.46
C ARG A 72 18.27 10.25 -3.17
N ALA A 73 17.80 9.03 -2.98
CA ALA A 73 18.20 8.22 -1.83
C ALA A 73 19.71 7.89 -1.84
N SER A 74 20.27 7.58 -3.02
CA SER A 74 21.70 7.35 -3.19
C SER A 74 22.53 8.62 -2.92
N GLU A 75 22.04 9.79 -3.34
CA GLU A 75 22.69 11.07 -3.07
C GLU A 75 22.71 11.37 -1.57
N MET A 76 21.57 11.24 -0.89
CA MET A 76 21.50 11.45 0.57
C MET A 76 22.43 10.50 1.33
N ALA A 77 22.47 9.22 0.94
CA ALA A 77 23.38 8.26 1.54
C ALA A 77 24.86 8.59 1.23
N ALA A 78 25.16 9.10 0.03
CA ALA A 78 26.51 9.50 -0.34
C ALA A 78 27.01 10.65 0.54
N THR A 79 26.16 11.65 0.78
CA THR A 79 26.48 12.78 1.66
C THR A 79 26.72 12.35 3.10
N GLU A 80 25.89 11.44 3.63
CA GLU A 80 26.08 10.93 5.00
C GLU A 80 27.39 10.14 5.14
N LEU A 81 27.75 9.34 4.12
CA LEU A 81 29.01 8.60 4.11
C LEU A 81 30.24 9.50 4.03
N ASP A 82 30.13 10.67 3.39
CA ASP A 82 31.21 11.67 3.39
C ASP A 82 31.41 12.25 4.79
N PHE A 83 30.32 12.48 5.54
CA PHE A 83 30.38 12.96 6.91
C PHE A 83 30.98 11.91 7.87
N GLN A 84 30.68 10.62 7.64
CA GLN A 84 31.19 9.51 8.46
C GLN A 84 32.53 8.93 7.94
N ALA A 85 33.21 9.63 7.03
CA ALA A 85 34.45 9.15 6.45
C ALA A 85 35.56 9.05 7.52
N ASP A 86 36.36 7.99 7.43
CA ASP A 86 37.52 7.78 8.31
C ASP A 86 38.66 8.71 7.90
N GLU A 87 38.89 9.76 8.69
CA GLU A 87 39.89 10.80 8.43
C GLU A 87 41.33 10.26 8.33
N ASN A 88 41.62 9.08 8.89
CA ASN A 88 42.94 8.46 8.82
C ASN A 88 43.17 7.64 7.54
N ALA A 89 42.11 7.40 6.75
CA ALA A 89 42.20 6.66 5.50
C ALA A 89 42.60 7.57 4.33
N THR A 90 43.21 6.99 3.30
CA THR A 90 43.51 7.74 2.07
C THR A 90 42.21 8.11 1.34
N SER A 91 42.24 9.16 0.54
CA SER A 91 41.07 9.61 -0.24
C SER A 91 40.57 8.53 -1.22
N ASP A 92 41.47 7.71 -1.76
CA ASP A 92 41.12 6.61 -2.67
C ASP A 92 40.42 5.46 -1.94
N ASP A 93 40.89 5.13 -0.73
CA ASP A 93 40.26 4.13 0.13
C ASP A 93 38.87 4.57 0.59
N GLN A 94 38.72 5.84 0.96
CA GLN A 94 37.43 6.44 1.31
C GLN A 94 36.45 6.39 0.13
N ALA A 95 36.90 6.78 -1.07
CA ALA A 95 36.08 6.75 -2.29
C ALA A 95 35.66 5.32 -2.68
N THR A 96 36.58 4.37 -2.59
CA THR A 96 36.31 2.95 -2.86
C THR A 96 35.30 2.38 -1.86
N ARG A 97 35.48 2.66 -0.56
CA ARG A 97 34.56 2.23 0.49
C ARG A 97 33.16 2.83 0.29
N LYS A 98 33.07 4.12 0.00
CA LYS A 98 31.81 4.83 -0.29
C LYS A 98 31.06 4.17 -1.45
N ARG A 99 31.73 3.90 -2.58
CA ARG A 99 31.12 3.20 -3.73
C ARG A 99 30.62 1.81 -3.36
N ARG A 100 31.38 1.06 -2.54
CA ARG A 100 30.98 -0.28 -2.09
C ARG A 100 29.73 -0.23 -1.20
N LEU A 101 29.65 0.72 -0.28
CA LEU A 101 28.52 0.87 0.63
C LEU A 101 27.25 1.34 -0.07
N LEU A 102 27.38 2.27 -1.04
CA LEU A 102 26.24 2.71 -1.85
C LEU A 102 25.66 1.60 -2.75
N LYS A 103 26.52 0.72 -3.28
CA LYS A 103 26.09 -0.45 -4.07
C LYS A 103 25.53 -1.56 -3.18
N GLY A 104 26.09 -1.72 -1.98
CA GLY A 104 25.79 -2.80 -1.03
C GLY A 104 26.56 -4.10 -1.34
N PRO A 105 26.74 -4.98 -0.35
CA PRO A 105 27.38 -6.29 -0.56
C PRO A 105 26.58 -7.16 -1.54
N GLU A 106 27.27 -8.02 -2.29
CA GLU A 106 26.65 -8.81 -3.38
C GLU A 106 25.55 -9.75 -2.86
N GLU A 107 25.72 -10.27 -1.65
CA GLU A 107 24.77 -11.13 -0.95
C GLU A 107 23.42 -10.44 -0.73
N PHE A 108 23.40 -9.10 -0.65
CA PHE A 108 22.18 -8.32 -0.39
C PHE A 108 21.63 -7.60 -1.63
N GLN A 109 22.40 -7.52 -2.72
CA GLN A 109 21.95 -6.84 -3.95
C GLN A 109 20.68 -7.46 -4.56
N HIS A 110 20.51 -8.78 -4.38
CA HIS A 110 19.36 -9.53 -4.89
C HIS A 110 18.39 -9.99 -3.78
N VAL A 111 18.79 -9.91 -2.51
CA VAL A 111 17.97 -10.29 -1.35
C VAL A 111 17.15 -9.09 -0.90
N ARG A 112 16.20 -8.72 -1.74
CA ARG A 112 15.12 -7.80 -1.34
C ARG A 112 14.00 -8.63 -0.74
N VAL A 113 13.89 -8.61 0.60
CA VAL A 113 12.85 -9.33 1.38
C VAL A 113 11.44 -8.94 0.91
N ASP A 114 11.26 -7.72 0.39
CA ASP A 114 9.99 -7.19 -0.11
C ASP A 114 9.62 -7.65 -1.53
N ARG A 115 10.50 -8.37 -2.26
CA ARG A 115 10.29 -8.72 -3.66
C ARG A 115 10.24 -10.24 -3.84
N LYS A 116 9.13 -10.78 -4.38
CA LYS A 116 9.08 -12.19 -4.80
C LYS A 116 10.22 -12.46 -5.79
N ALA A 117 11.04 -13.46 -5.49
CA ALA A 117 12.14 -13.88 -6.35
C ALA A 117 11.60 -14.21 -7.74
N ARG A 118 12.26 -13.69 -8.79
CA ARG A 118 11.94 -14.05 -10.18
C ARG A 118 12.34 -15.51 -10.37
N LYS A 119 11.38 -16.40 -10.55
CA LYS A 119 11.67 -17.79 -10.96
C LYS A 119 12.35 -17.75 -12.33
N SER A 120 13.54 -18.32 -12.40
CA SER A 120 14.25 -18.62 -13.65
C SER A 120 13.81 -19.97 -14.19
#